data_AF-A0A914FUF9-F1
#
_entry.id   AF-A0A914FUF9-F1
#
_cell.length_a   1.000
_cell.length_b   1.000
_cell.length_c   1.000
_cell.angle_alpha   90.00
_cell.angle_beta   90.00
_cell.angle_gamma   90.00
#
_symmetry.space_group_name_H-M   'P 1'
#
loop_
_entity.id
_entity.type
_entity.pdbx_description
1 polymer ?
#
loop_
_entity_poly.entity_id
_entity_poly.type
_entity_poly.pdbx_seq_one_letter_code
_entity_poly.pdbx_strand_id
1 'polypeptide(L)'
;MYLKADEVYENVKLVVSVADEGVYKVEFVNGKDKTIFPHYIQNDSSYKKAGKNIFFIARDNDMIRKSVTCEFQDAASAQKAFETLQECQEYTIFDGFDD
;
A
#
# COMPACT_ATOMS: atom_id res chain seq x y z
N MET A 1 -22.23 -16.57 1.96
CA MET A 1 -21.05 -15.70 2.06
C MET A 1 -20.25 -15.92 0.79
N TYR A 2 -20.29 -14.99 -0.16
CA TYR A 2 -19.55 -15.10 -1.42
C TYR A 2 -18.25 -14.30 -1.27
N LEU A 3 -17.15 -14.99 -0.99
CA LEU A 3 -15.82 -14.42 -1.22
C LEU A 3 -15.59 -14.48 -2.73
N LYS A 4 -15.80 -13.36 -3.43
CA LYS A 4 -15.10 -13.15 -4.70
C LYS A 4 -13.66 -12.82 -4.33
N ALA A 5 -12.84 -13.85 -4.27
CA ALA A 5 -11.45 -13.68 -4.66
C ALA A 5 -11.44 -13.30 -6.15
N ASP A 6 -10.31 -12.77 -6.60
CA ASP A 6 -9.90 -12.71 -8.01
C ASP A 6 -10.26 -11.44 -8.78
N GLU A 7 -9.44 -10.41 -8.51
CA GLU A 7 -8.74 -9.74 -9.59
C GLU A 7 -7.24 -9.90 -9.37
N VAL A 8 -6.62 -10.79 -10.15
CA VAL A 8 -5.16 -10.93 -10.21
C VAL A 8 -4.66 -10.00 -11.30
N TYR A 9 -3.75 -9.10 -10.92
CA TYR A 9 -3.15 -8.15 -11.84
C TYR A 9 -1.70 -8.50 -12.08
N GLU A 10 -1.33 -8.69 -13.33
CA GLU A 10 0.06 -8.94 -13.76
C GLU A 10 0.75 -7.64 -14.18
N ASN A 11 2.08 -7.60 -14.12
CA ASN A 11 2.90 -6.42 -14.46
C ASN A 11 2.52 -5.16 -13.67
N VAL A 12 2.31 -5.31 -12.36
CA VAL A 12 1.97 -4.23 -11.44
C VAL A 12 3.24 -3.62 -10.84
N LYS A 13 3.28 -2.30 -10.77
CA LYS A 13 4.29 -1.51 -10.07
C LYS A 13 3.68 -0.91 -8.82
N LEU A 14 4.37 -1.03 -7.69
CA LEU A 14 4.06 -0.28 -6.48
C LEU A 14 4.76 1.07 -6.56
N VAL A 15 3.98 2.15 -6.45
CA VAL A 15 4.46 3.53 -6.46
C VAL A 15 4.10 4.14 -5.11
N VAL A 16 5.08 4.74 -4.44
CA VAL A 16 4.86 5.57 -3.24
C VAL A 16 5.20 7.01 -3.62
N SER A 17 4.29 7.93 -3.32
CA SER A 17 4.44 9.34 -3.61
C SER A 17 4.07 10.19 -2.40
N VAL A 18 4.66 11.38 -2.30
CA VAL A 18 4.27 12.38 -1.30
C VAL A 18 3.05 13.11 -1.85
N ALA A 19 1.91 12.98 -1.16
CA ALA A 19 0.68 13.66 -1.53
C ALA A 19 0.55 15.03 -0.85
N ASP A 20 1.10 15.16 0.36
CA ASP A 20 1.23 16.40 1.12
C ASP A 20 2.41 16.24 2.11
N GLU A 21 2.79 17.30 2.83
CA GLU A 21 3.83 17.23 3.86
C GLU A 21 3.48 16.17 4.91
N GLY A 22 4.30 15.13 5.04
CA GLY A 22 4.04 14.02 5.95
C GLY A 22 2.88 13.11 5.53
N VAL A 23 2.31 13.25 4.33
CA VAL A 23 1.22 12.41 3.82
C VAL A 23 1.69 11.64 2.60
N TYR A 24 1.72 10.31 2.71
CA TYR A 24 2.19 9.42 1.64
C TYR A 24 1.01 8.69 0.99
N LYS A 25 1.01 8.64 -0.33
CA LYS A 25 0.06 7.88 -1.14
C LYS A 25 0.76 6.69 -1.79
N VAL A 26 0.15 5.52 -1.65
CA VAL A 26 0.60 4.26 -2.24
C VAL A 26 -0.37 3.87 -3.35
N GLU A 27 0.19 3.50 -4.50
CA GLU A 27 -0.58 3.12 -5.68
C GLU A 27 -0.02 1.86 -6.31
N PHE A 28 -0.93 0.96 -6.70
CA PHE A 28 -0.62 -0.19 -7.54
C PHE A 28 -1.02 0.14 -8.98
N VAL A 29 -0.02 0.33 -9.85
CA VAL A 29 -0.22 0.72 -11.25
C VAL A 29 0.09 -0.47 -12.15
N ASN A 30 -0.85 -0.89 -12.99
CA ASN A 30 -0.62 -2.01 -13.92
C ASN A 30 0.05 -1.57 -15.23
N GLY A 31 0.34 -2.53 -16.11
CA GLY A 31 0.95 -2.29 -17.42
C GLY A 31 0.11 -1.45 -18.42
N LYS A 32 -1.08 -0.98 -18.03
CA LYS A 32 -1.91 -0.03 -18.80
C LYS A 32 -1.99 1.34 -18.13
N ASP A 33 -1.08 1.63 -17.19
CA ASP A 33 -1.06 2.84 -16.38
C ASP A 33 -2.35 3.09 -15.57
N LYS A 34 -3.12 2.03 -15.30
CA LYS A 34 -4.33 2.11 -14.46
C LYS A 34 -3.96 1.82 -13.01
N THR A 35 -4.37 2.72 -12.11
CA THR A 35 -4.30 2.51 -10.67
C THR A 35 -5.39 1.51 -10.23
N ILE A 36 -4.98 0.48 -9.49
CA ILE A 36 -5.81 -0.62 -9.02
C ILE A 36 -6.29 -0.36 -7.59
N PHE A 37 -5.36 0.00 -6.72
CA PHE A 37 -5.62 0.20 -5.29
C PHE A 37 -4.81 1.41 -4.81
N PRO A 38 -5.37 2.63 -4.97
CA PRO A 38 -4.81 3.81 -4.35
C PRO A 38 -5.23 3.86 -2.89
N HIS A 39 -4.28 4.08 -1.99
CA HIS A 39 -4.55 4.38 -0.59
C HIS A 39 -3.55 5.39 -0.04
N TYR A 40 -3.95 6.09 1.01
CA TYR A 40 -3.05 6.92 1.81
C TYR A 40 -2.53 6.10 2.99
N ILE A 41 -1.27 6.31 3.36
CA ILE A 41 -0.74 5.73 4.59
C ILE A 41 -1.40 6.47 5.76
N GLN A 42 -2.09 5.71 6.60
CA GLN A 42 -2.84 6.21 7.76
C GLN A 42 -2.50 5.40 9.01
N ASN A 43 -2.90 5.88 10.19
CA ASN A 43 -2.68 5.20 11.47
C ASN A 43 -3.21 3.75 11.51
N ASP A 44 -4.31 3.48 10.81
CA ASP A 44 -4.91 2.15 10.75
C ASP A 44 -4.42 1.32 9.56
N SER A 45 -3.46 1.84 8.79
CA SER A 45 -2.76 1.08 7.76
C SER A 45 -1.80 0.08 8.41
N SER A 46 -1.82 -1.16 7.91
CA SER A 46 -0.96 -2.23 8.40
C SER A 46 -0.35 -2.98 7.23
N TYR A 47 0.97 -3.15 7.31
CA TYR A 47 1.75 -3.88 6.33
C TYR A 47 2.46 -5.05 7.02
N LYS A 48 2.43 -6.24 6.42
CA LYS A 48 3.14 -7.42 6.93
C LYS A 48 3.83 -8.16 5.80
N LYS A 49 5.13 -8.41 5.94
CA LYS A 49 5.90 -9.21 4.98
C LYS A 49 5.96 -10.69 5.38
N ALA A 50 5.86 -11.59 4.39
CA ALA A 50 6.13 -13.01 4.53
C ALA A 50 6.80 -13.56 3.25
N GLY A 51 8.12 -13.81 3.31
CA GLY A 51 8.88 -14.24 2.15
C GLY A 51 8.87 -13.18 1.04
N LYS A 52 8.33 -13.53 -0.13
CA LYS A 52 8.13 -12.62 -1.28
C LYS A 52 6.81 -11.85 -1.24
N ASN A 53 5.96 -12.11 -0.26
CA ASN A 53 4.63 -11.52 -0.16
C ASN A 53 4.62 -10.36 0.82
N ILE A 54 3.84 -9.32 0.50
CA ILE A 54 3.45 -8.28 1.45
C ILE A 54 1.92 -8.25 1.53
N PHE A 55 1.39 -8.29 2.74
CA PHE A 55 -0.01 -8.13 3.06
C PHE A 55 -0.27 -6.68 3.45
N PHE A 56 -1.21 -6.04 2.76
CA PHE A 56 -1.65 -4.68 2.98
C PHE A 56 -3.04 -4.70 3.57
N ILE A 57 -3.26 -3.93 4.62
CA ILE A 57 -4.58 -3.60 5.14
C ILE A 57 -4.64 -2.08 5.22
N ALA A 58 -5.44 -1.47 4.36
CA ALA A 58 -5.56 0.00 4.27
C ALA A 58 -6.96 0.39 3.79
N ARG A 59 -7.30 1.67 3.92
CA ARG A 59 -8.53 2.23 3.36
C ARG A 59 -8.27 2.72 1.94
N ASP A 60 -9.15 2.36 1.02
CA ASP A 60 -9.14 3.00 -0.30
C ASP A 60 -9.76 4.41 -0.24
N ASN A 61 -9.87 5.07 -1.40
CA ASN A 61 -10.45 6.41 -1.52
C ASN A 61 -11.91 6.49 -1.04
N ASP A 62 -12.66 5.37 -1.03
CA ASP A 62 -14.03 5.33 -0.53
C ASP A 62 -14.08 5.10 1.00
N MET A 63 -12.92 5.17 1.67
CA MET A 63 -12.72 4.94 3.10
C MET A 63 -13.09 3.51 3.54
N ILE A 64 -13.14 2.57 2.59
CA ILE A 64 -13.46 1.17 2.83
C ILE A 64 -12.16 0.43 3.12
N ARG A 65 -12.11 -0.25 4.27
CA ARG A 65 -10.97 -1.09 4.64
C ARG A 65 -10.89 -2.30 3.69
N LYS A 66 -9.79 -2.41 2.96
CA LYS A 66 -9.50 -3.53 2.05
C LYS A 66 -8.23 -4.24 2.48
N SER A 67 -8.13 -5.51 2.11
CA SER A 67 -6.93 -6.33 2.26
C SER A 67 -6.40 -6.72 0.89
N VAL A 68 -5.12 -6.46 0.64
CA VAL A 68 -4.44 -6.81 -0.62
C VAL A 68 -3.19 -7.61 -0.30
N THR A 69 -2.93 -8.67 -1.04
CA THR A 69 -1.66 -9.41 -0.98
C THR A 69 -0.90 -9.17 -2.27
N CYS A 70 0.35 -8.74 -2.15
CA CYS A 70 1.23 -8.51 -3.29
C CYS A 70 2.40 -9.48 -3.24
N GLU A 71 2.54 -10.29 -4.28
CA GLU A 71 3.70 -11.15 -4.50
C GLU A 71 4.72 -10.42 -5.37
N PHE A 72 5.94 -10.29 -4.88
CA PHE A 72 7.05 -9.70 -5.62
C PHE A 72 7.86 -10.79 -6.32
N GLN A 73 8.59 -10.42 -7.38
CA GLN A 73 9.43 -11.33 -8.16
C GLN A 73 10.45 -12.07 -7.27
N ASP A 74 11.01 -11.36 -6.29
CA ASP A 74 12.01 -11.87 -5.37
C ASP A 74 11.86 -11.28 -3.96
N ALA A 75 12.52 -11.92 -2.99
CA ALA A 75 12.40 -11.56 -1.58
C ALA A 75 13.13 -10.26 -1.23
N ALA A 76 14.15 -9.86 -1.98
CA ALA A 76 14.87 -8.61 -1.77
C ALA A 76 14.03 -7.41 -2.24
N SER A 77 13.36 -7.54 -3.39
CA SER A 77 12.37 -6.56 -3.85
C SER A 77 11.22 -6.39 -2.87
N ALA A 78 10.68 -7.50 -2.33
CA ALA A 78 9.68 -7.45 -1.26
C ALA A 78 10.21 -6.77 0.00
N GLN A 79 11.46 -7.04 0.39
CA GLN A 79 12.07 -6.43 1.58
C GLN A 79 12.22 -4.92 1.41
N LYS A 80 12.76 -4.47 0.27
CA LYS A 80 12.94 -3.05 -0.03
C LYS A 80 11.61 -2.30 -0.05
N ALA A 81 10.59 -2.86 -0.70
CA ALA A 81 9.26 -2.25 -0.73
C ALA A 81 8.64 -2.17 0.68
N PHE A 82 8.82 -3.21 1.49
CA PHE A 82 8.34 -3.23 2.87
C PHE A 82 9.03 -2.16 3.73
N GLU A 83 10.36 -2.03 3.64
CA GLU A 83 11.12 -0.99 4.34
C GLU A 83 10.66 0.42 3.97
N THR A 84 10.46 0.69 2.67
CA THR A 84 9.92 1.97 2.21
C THR A 84 8.54 2.27 2.81
N LEU A 85 7.65 1.27 2.90
CA LEU A 85 6.33 1.44 3.50
C LEU A 85 6.42 1.74 5.01
N GLN A 86 7.32 1.05 5.72
CA GLN A 86 7.56 1.30 7.15
C GLN A 86 8.13 2.70 7.38
N GLU A 87 9.13 3.10 6.60
CA GLU A 87 9.73 4.42 6.66
C GLU A 87 8.68 5.51 6.44
N CYS A 88 7.88 5.41 5.37
CA CYS A 88 6.80 6.37 5.12
C CYS A 88 5.74 6.38 6.23
N GLN A 89 5.45 5.23 6.86
CA GLN A 89 4.54 5.15 7.99
C GLN A 89 5.10 5.84 9.24
N GLU A 90 6.40 5.73 9.51
CA GLU A 90 7.07 6.44 10.61
C GLU A 90 7.10 7.96 10.41
N TYR A 91 7.34 8.40 9.18
CA TYR A 91 7.33 9.82 8.80
C TYR A 91 5.93 10.37 8.52
N THR A 92 4.88 9.56 8.65
CA THR A 92 3.52 10.07 8.49
C THR A 92 3.23 10.97 9.69
N ILE A 93 3.31 12.29 9.45
CA ILE A 93 3.08 13.29 10.49
C ILE A 93 1.57 13.34 10.70
N PHE A 94 1.14 13.02 11.92
CA PHE A 94 -0.21 13.31 12.36
C PHE A 94 -0.27 14.78 12.72
N ASP A 95 -0.66 15.62 11.78
CA ASP A 95 -1.13 16.97 12.09
C ASP A 95 -2.53 16.85 12.71
N GLY A 96 -2.57 16.27 13.92
CA GLY A 96 -3.55 16.71 14.89
C GLY A 96 -3.06 18.08 15.31
N PHE A 97 -3.70 19.13 14.79
CA PHE A 97 -3.63 20.48 15.32
C PHE A 97 -3.72 20.41 16.85
N ASP A 98 -2.59 20.48 17.53
CA ASP A 98 -2.48 20.70 18.98
C ASP A 98 -2.21 22.20 19.14
N ASP A 99 -3.31 22.94 19.03
CA ASP A 99 -3.49 24.16 19.81
C ASP A 99 -4.08 23.75 21.17
#